data_AF-A0A4V2AWG5-F1
#
_entry.id   AF-A0A4V2AWG5-F1
#
_cell.length_a   1.000
_cell.length_b   1.000
_cell.length_c   1.000
_cell.angle_alpha   90.00
_cell.angle_beta   90.00
_cell.angle_gamma   90.00
#
_symmetry.space_group_name_H-M   'P 1'
#
loop_
_entity.id
_entity.type
_entity.pdbx_description
1 polymer ?
#
loop_
_entity_poly.entity_id
_entity_poly.type
_entity_poly.pdbx_seq_one_letter_code
_entity_poly.pdbx_strand_id
1 'polypeptide(L)'
;MTPVVLLVENKGKAGGSRKGFLQALGYQVKLCSVAAQIDKLITAHRPAIVFINSEHTDYLSTSVYNNLLDNVSIASIPLVYTLSENDVYLVNRKRTASRNDRDFFASSVAEACNLALQPPASGRNIRRVRSLQLSAKSCRA
;
A
#
# COMPACT_ATOMS: atom_id res chain seq x y z
N MET A 1 -12.56 18.07 -1.61
CA MET A 1 -12.21 17.28 -0.41
C MET A 1 -10.76 16.83 -0.57
N THR A 2 -9.92 17.08 0.43
CA THR A 2 -8.53 16.60 0.43
C THR A 2 -8.49 15.11 0.77
N PRO A 3 -7.90 14.26 -0.07
CA PRO A 3 -7.83 12.83 0.20
C PRO A 3 -6.96 12.54 1.44
N VAL A 4 -7.47 11.69 2.33
CA VAL A 4 -6.76 11.25 3.53
C VAL A 4 -5.89 10.04 3.19
N VAL A 5 -4.63 10.09 3.56
CA VAL A 5 -3.67 8.98 3.40
C VAL A 5 -3.26 8.49 4.78
N LEU A 6 -3.41 7.19 5.03
CA LEU A 6 -2.88 6.55 6.22
C LEU A 6 -1.47 6.06 5.94
N LEU A 7 -0.46 6.74 6.50
CA LEU A 7 0.94 6.40 6.39
C LEU A 7 1.35 5.48 7.53
N VAL A 8 1.73 4.25 7.20
CA VAL A 8 2.19 3.23 8.14
C VAL A 8 3.72 3.23 8.14
N GLU A 9 4.30 3.58 9.28
CA GLU A 9 5.74 3.75 9.47
C GLU A 9 6.16 3.32 10.88
N ASN A 10 7.30 2.64 10.99
CA ASN A 10 7.87 2.22 12.26
C ASN A 10 8.50 3.41 13.02
N LYS A 11 8.31 3.50 14.34
CA LYS A 11 8.66 4.68 15.19
C LYS A 11 10.15 5.05 15.27
N GLY A 12 11.05 4.32 14.60
CA GLY A 12 12.51 4.53 14.71
C GLY A 12 13.20 5.03 13.45
N LYS A 13 12.49 5.14 12.32
CA LYS A 13 13.07 5.55 11.03
C LYS A 13 12.47 6.87 10.57
N ALA A 14 13.21 7.61 9.75
CA ALA A 14 12.98 9.02 9.41
C ALA A 14 11.65 9.29 8.65
N GLY A 15 10.51 9.10 9.32
CA GLY A 15 9.16 9.31 8.79
C GLY A 15 8.83 10.78 8.45
N GLY A 16 9.73 11.70 8.77
CA GLY A 16 9.59 13.12 8.42
C GLY A 16 9.58 13.36 6.90
N SER A 17 10.42 12.62 6.16
CA SER A 17 10.60 12.86 4.72
C SER A 17 9.36 12.48 3.90
N ARG A 18 8.76 11.32 4.19
CA ARG A 18 7.62 10.82 3.41
C ARG A 18 6.32 11.53 3.74
N LYS A 19 6.08 11.82 5.02
CA LYS A 19 4.93 12.63 5.45
C LYS A 19 4.94 14.01 4.80
N GLY A 20 6.06 14.73 4.87
CA GLY A 20 6.19 16.06 4.27
C GLY A 20 5.95 16.05 2.77
N PHE A 21 6.49 15.04 2.08
CA PHE A 21 6.28 14.86 0.64
C PHE A 21 4.80 14.63 0.28
N LEU A 22 4.10 13.73 0.99
CA LEU A 22 2.68 13.48 0.77
C LEU A 22 1.81 14.70 1.10
N GLN A 23 2.17 15.47 2.13
CA GLN A 23 1.50 16.73 2.44
C GLN A 23 1.72 17.78 1.35
N ALA A 24 2.93 17.87 0.78
CA ALA A 24 3.23 18.76 -0.35
C ALA A 24 2.44 18.40 -1.62
N LEU A 25 2.09 17.12 -1.80
CA LEU A 25 1.19 16.66 -2.85
C LEU A 25 -0.31 16.95 -2.57
N GLY A 26 -0.64 17.57 -1.43
CA GLY A 26 -2.01 17.95 -1.06
C GLY A 26 -2.80 16.87 -0.30
N TYR A 27 -2.14 15.80 0.16
CA TYR A 27 -2.78 14.75 0.96
C TYR A 27 -2.86 15.11 2.45
N GLN A 28 -3.95 14.74 3.10
CA GLN A 28 -4.03 14.77 4.56
C GLN A 28 -3.44 13.48 5.13
N VAL A 29 -2.22 13.55 5.67
CA VAL A 29 -1.49 12.36 6.15
C VAL A 29 -1.81 12.07 7.62
N LYS A 30 -2.24 10.84 7.91
CA LYS A 30 -2.38 10.27 9.25
C LYS A 30 -1.31 9.22 9.46
N LEU A 31 -0.53 9.37 10.52
CA LEU A 31 0.54 8.43 10.84
C LEU A 31 -0.02 7.26 11.66
N CYS A 32 0.45 6.06 11.34
CA CYS A 32 0.25 4.87 12.14
C CYS A 32 1.58 4.17 12.33
N SER A 33 1.94 3.91 13.59
CA SER A 33 3.17 3.20 13.92
C SER A 33 2.95 1.92 14.71
N VAL A 34 1.69 1.54 14.90
CA VAL A 34 1.30 0.37 15.69
C VAL A 34 0.25 -0.39 14.89
N ALA A 35 0.56 -1.63 14.49
CA ALA A 35 -0.32 -2.45 13.67
C ALA A 35 -1.73 -2.59 14.28
N ALA A 36 -1.83 -2.73 15.61
CA ALA A 36 -3.10 -2.86 16.32
C ALA A 36 -4.02 -1.62 16.26
N GLN A 37 -3.51 -0.45 15.84
CA GLN A 37 -4.30 0.78 15.74
C GLN A 37 -4.89 1.00 14.34
N ILE A 38 -4.50 0.20 13.35
CA ILE A 38 -4.84 0.43 11.96
C ILE A 38 -6.34 0.37 11.73
N ASP A 39 -7.02 -0.67 12.22
CA ASP A 39 -8.47 -0.81 12.02
C ASP A 39 -9.24 0.37 12.62
N LYS A 40 -8.80 0.86 13.77
CA LYS A 40 -9.39 2.05 14.42
C LYS A 40 -9.19 3.30 13.57
N LEU A 41 -7.98 3.51 13.04
CA LEU A 41 -7.67 4.68 12.20
C LEU A 41 -8.37 4.62 10.85
N ILE A 42 -8.50 3.44 10.25
CA ILE A 42 -9.24 3.23 9.01
C ILE A 42 -10.71 3.54 9.23
N THR A 43 -11.30 3.04 10.32
CA THR A 43 -12.72 3.29 10.63
C THR A 43 -12.97 4.77 10.94
N ALA A 44 -12.07 5.42 11.69
CA ALA A 44 -12.22 6.81 12.12
C ALA A 44 -11.99 7.82 10.99
N HIS A 45 -11.02 7.57 10.10
CA HIS A 45 -10.60 8.56 9.09
C HIS A 45 -11.00 8.20 7.66
N ARG A 46 -11.44 6.96 7.41
CA ARG A 46 -11.80 6.44 6.08
C ARG A 46 -10.77 6.86 5.02
N PRO A 47 -9.51 6.42 5.16
CA PRO A 47 -8.44 6.85 4.27
C PRO A 47 -8.76 6.44 2.83
N ALA A 48 -8.42 7.32 1.90
CA ALA A 48 -8.51 7.05 0.47
C ALA A 48 -7.39 6.10 0.02
N ILE A 49 -6.25 6.09 0.72
CA ILE A 49 -5.10 5.21 0.44
C ILE A 49 -4.44 4.82 1.76
N VAL A 50 -4.00 3.56 1.87
CA VAL A 50 -3.04 3.14 2.90
C VAL A 50 -1.66 3.05 2.26
N PHE A 51 -0.73 3.84 2.77
CA PHE A 51 0.66 3.86 2.31
C PHE A 51 1.53 3.18 3.36
N ILE A 52 2.13 2.05 3.02
CA ILE A 52 3.04 1.30 3.88
C ILE A 52 4.46 1.64 3.45
N ASN A 53 5.17 2.35 4.33
CA ASN A 53 6.57 2.67 4.12
C ASN A 53 7.45 1.59 4.78
N SER A 54 7.99 0.70 3.95
CA SER A 54 8.87 -0.40 4.33
C SER A 54 10.22 -0.19 3.64
N GLU A 55 11.11 0.57 4.28
CA GLU A 55 12.50 0.67 3.83
C GLU A 55 13.25 -0.67 3.98
N HIS A 56 12.75 -1.56 4.83
CA HIS A 56 13.15 -2.97 4.92
C HIS A 56 11.91 -3.75 5.35
N THR A 57 11.72 -4.96 4.83
CA THR A 57 10.66 -5.88 5.25
C THR A 57 10.74 -6.13 6.76
N ASP A 58 10.01 -5.32 7.52
CA ASP A 58 9.88 -5.43 8.97
C ASP A 58 8.57 -6.12 9.32
N TYR A 59 8.53 -6.68 10.53
CA TYR A 59 7.37 -7.40 11.02
C TYR A 59 6.10 -6.53 10.99
N LEU A 60 6.24 -5.23 11.25
CA LEU A 60 5.13 -4.27 11.21
C LEU A 60 4.56 -4.13 9.79
N SER A 61 5.38 -3.75 8.81
CA SER A 61 4.90 -3.55 7.42
C SER A 61 4.31 -4.83 6.84
N THR A 62 4.91 -5.99 7.13
CA THR A 62 4.45 -7.29 6.64
C THR A 62 3.15 -7.73 7.31
N SER A 63 3.05 -7.61 8.63
CA SER A 63 1.82 -7.95 9.38
C SER A 63 0.67 -7.05 8.97
N VAL A 64 0.93 -5.75 8.82
CA VAL A 64 -0.08 -4.78 8.37
C VAL A 64 -0.53 -5.08 6.96
N TYR A 65 0.41 -5.34 6.04
CA TYR A 65 0.09 -5.72 4.68
C TYR A 65 -0.82 -6.95 4.68
N ASN A 66 -0.43 -8.04 5.34
CA ASN A 66 -1.20 -9.28 5.40
C ASN A 66 -2.58 -9.10 6.07
N ASN A 67 -2.66 -8.34 7.17
CA ASN A 67 -3.95 -8.07 7.83
C ASN A 67 -4.90 -7.28 6.92
N LEU A 68 -4.40 -6.28 6.20
CA LEU A 68 -5.19 -5.50 5.24
C LEU A 68 -5.55 -6.31 4.00
N LEU A 69 -4.71 -7.27 3.63
CA LEU A 69 -4.95 -8.20 2.54
C LEU A 69 -6.10 -9.18 2.81
N ASP A 70 -6.22 -9.64 4.05
CA ASP A 70 -7.18 -10.69 4.45
C ASP A 70 -8.51 -10.12 4.94
N ASN A 71 -8.57 -8.84 5.32
CA ASN A 71 -9.78 -8.22 5.84
C ASN A 71 -10.70 -7.69 4.71
N VAL A 72 -11.77 -8.43 4.43
CA VAL A 72 -12.77 -8.14 3.37
C VAL A 72 -13.43 -6.77 3.53
N SER A 73 -13.59 -6.27 4.76
CA SER A 73 -14.20 -4.96 5.01
C SER A 73 -13.29 -3.79 4.58
N ILE A 74 -11.98 -4.01 4.58
CA ILE A 74 -10.95 -3.00 4.30
C ILE A 74 -10.32 -3.20 2.91
N ALA A 75 -10.53 -4.37 2.30
CA ALA A 75 -10.11 -4.77 0.95
C ALA A 75 -10.53 -3.83 -0.19
N SER A 76 -11.43 -2.87 0.09
CA SER A 76 -11.87 -1.84 -0.86
C SER A 76 -10.95 -0.62 -0.92
N ILE A 77 -10.07 -0.45 0.06
CA ILE A 77 -9.12 0.67 0.15
C ILE A 77 -7.84 0.29 -0.59
N PRO A 78 -7.36 1.13 -1.51
CA PRO A 78 -6.14 0.85 -2.23
C PRO A 78 -4.92 0.96 -1.31
N LEU A 79 -3.97 0.06 -1.52
CA LEU A 79 -2.77 -0.04 -0.71
C LEU A 79 -1.53 0.21 -1.57
N VAL A 80 -0.61 1.03 -1.06
CA VAL A 80 0.68 1.32 -1.68
C VAL A 80 1.77 0.81 -0.74
N TYR A 81 2.59 -0.13 -1.19
CA TYR A 81 3.68 -0.73 -0.42
C TYR A 81 5.03 -0.41 -1.07
N THR A 82 5.99 0.07 -0.28
CA THR A 82 7.36 0.35 -0.77
C THR A 82 8.19 -0.92 -0.75
N LEU A 83 8.88 -1.17 -1.87
CA LEU A 83 9.89 -2.22 -1.98
C LEU A 83 11.26 -1.57 -1.82
N SER A 84 11.98 -2.03 -0.81
CA SER A 84 13.13 -1.43 -0.14
C SER A 84 14.38 -1.07 -0.98
N GLU A 85 14.37 -1.24 -2.29
CA GLU A 85 15.62 -1.14 -3.07
C GLU A 85 15.63 -0.14 -4.22
N ASN A 86 14.48 0.32 -4.73
CA ASN A 86 14.49 1.10 -6.00
C ASN A 86 13.36 2.14 -6.15
N ASP A 87 12.79 2.67 -5.06
CA ASP A 87 11.59 3.51 -5.15
C ASP A 87 10.47 2.84 -5.97
N VAL A 88 10.35 1.52 -5.84
CA VAL A 88 9.32 0.75 -6.50
C VAL A 88 8.16 0.56 -5.53
N TYR A 89 6.97 0.95 -5.98
CA TYR A 89 5.75 0.91 -5.18
C TYR A 89 4.78 -0.11 -5.73
N LEU A 90 4.40 -1.09 -4.91
CA LEU A 90 3.34 -2.05 -5.21
C LEU A 90 1.99 -1.44 -4.85
N VAL A 91 1.12 -1.28 -5.85
CA VAL A 91 -0.22 -0.70 -5.70
C VAL A 91 -1.28 -1.79 -5.86
N ASN A 92 -2.10 -2.01 -4.83
CA ASN A 92 -3.23 -2.94 -4.86
C ASN A 92 -4.55 -2.15 -4.87
N ARG A 93 -5.27 -2.10 -6.02
CA ARG A 93 -6.39 -1.15 -6.22
C ARG A 93 -7.76 -1.54 -5.66
N LYS A 94 -8.07 -2.83 -5.44
CA LYS A 94 -9.35 -3.32 -4.86
C LYS A 94 -9.42 -4.83 -4.98
N ARG A 95 -9.73 -5.54 -3.90
CA ARG A 95 -9.95 -7.00 -3.93
C ARG A 95 -11.44 -7.33 -3.92
N THR A 96 -12.00 -7.48 -5.10
CA THR A 96 -13.23 -8.23 -5.35
C THR A 96 -12.81 -9.54 -5.99
N ALA A 97 -13.13 -10.70 -5.39
CA ALA A 97 -12.98 -12.13 -5.78
C ALA A 97 -11.93 -12.60 -6.83
N SER A 98 -11.62 -11.82 -7.86
CA SER A 98 -10.66 -12.07 -8.93
C SER A 98 -9.27 -11.53 -8.55
N ARG A 99 -8.46 -12.38 -7.92
CA ARG A 99 -7.15 -12.04 -7.31
C ARG A 99 -6.02 -11.67 -8.30
N ASN A 100 -6.21 -11.86 -9.62
CA ASN A 100 -5.08 -12.00 -10.55
C ASN A 100 -4.66 -10.75 -11.35
N ASP A 101 -5.36 -9.62 -11.31
CA ASP A 101 -5.22 -8.62 -12.40
C ASP A 101 -5.10 -7.14 -11.96
N ARG A 102 -4.68 -6.84 -10.71
CA ARG A 102 -4.74 -5.47 -10.15
C ARG A 102 -3.53 -4.98 -9.36
N ASP A 103 -2.44 -5.74 -9.37
CA ASP A 103 -1.19 -5.29 -8.75
C ASP A 103 -0.39 -4.50 -9.79
N PHE A 104 -0.04 -3.26 -9.45
CA PHE A 104 0.75 -2.37 -10.31
C PHE A 104 2.05 -1.99 -9.62
N PHE A 105 3.09 -1.79 -10.43
CA PHE A 105 4.34 -1.19 -9.98
C PHE A 105 4.36 0.27 -10.40
N ALA A 106 4.76 1.14 -9.50
CA ALA A 106 5.06 2.53 -9.80
C ALA A 106 6.52 2.83 -9.47
N SER A 107 7.08 3.80 -10.19
CA SER A 107 8.48 4.25 -10.08
C SER A 107 8.64 5.47 -9.17
N SER A 108 7.52 6.05 -8.75
CA SER A 108 7.49 7.19 -7.83
C SER A 108 6.28 7.16 -6.91
N VAL A 109 6.38 7.80 -5.75
CA VAL A 109 5.27 7.97 -4.79
C VAL A 109 4.07 8.64 -5.44
N ALA A 110 4.29 9.68 -6.25
CA ALA A 110 3.23 10.42 -6.91
C ALA A 110 2.50 9.53 -7.94
N GLU A 111 3.24 8.76 -8.72
CA GLU A 111 2.67 7.77 -9.65
C GLU A 111 1.89 6.69 -8.88
N ALA A 112 2.44 6.18 -7.78
CA ALA A 112 1.78 5.17 -6.95
C ALA A 112 0.44 5.65 -6.38
N CYS A 113 0.40 6.86 -5.83
CA CYS A 113 -0.82 7.47 -5.31
C CYS A 113 -1.85 7.76 -6.41
N ASN A 114 -1.40 8.28 -7.55
CA ASN A 114 -2.27 8.52 -8.71
C ASN A 114 -2.86 7.22 -9.23
N LEU A 115 -2.06 6.15 -9.25
CA LEU A 115 -2.56 4.84 -9.61
C LEU A 115 -3.57 4.38 -8.55
N ALA A 116 -3.24 4.40 -7.25
CA ALA A 116 -4.14 3.95 -6.19
C ALA A 116 -5.54 4.60 -6.24
N LEU A 117 -5.61 5.90 -6.56
CA LEU A 117 -6.87 6.67 -6.57
C LEU A 117 -7.67 6.56 -7.87
N GLN A 118 -7.07 6.09 -8.96
CA GLN A 118 -7.79 5.95 -10.21
C GLN A 118 -8.79 4.78 -10.13
N PRO A 119 -10.02 4.96 -10.63
CA PRO A 119 -10.94 3.85 -10.78
C PRO A 119 -10.29 2.72 -11.59
N PRO A 120 -10.67 1.44 -11.36
CA PRO A 120 -10.12 0.32 -12.12
C PRO A 120 -10.36 0.61 -13.60
N ALA A 121 -9.28 0.87 -14.33
CA ALA A 121 -9.38 1.28 -15.72
C ALA A 121 -10.00 0.13 -16.51
N SER A 122 -11.16 0.37 -17.12
CA SER A 122 -11.61 -0.45 -18.23
C SER A 122 -10.61 -0.27 -19.37
N GLY A 123 -9.71 -1.24 -19.54
CA GLY A 123 -9.00 -1.47 -20.80
C GLY A 123 -7.85 -0.53 -21.17
N ARG A 124 -7.04 -0.01 -20.23
CA ARG A 124 -5.73 0.58 -20.62
C ARG A 124 -4.62 -0.47 -20.48
N ASN A 125 -3.82 -0.60 -21.55
CA ASN A 125 -2.56 -1.35 -21.62
C ASN A 125 -1.55 -0.77 -20.61
N ILE A 126 -1.71 -1.11 -19.34
CA ILE A 126 -0.72 -0.82 -18.29
C ILE A 126 0.20 -2.04 -18.25
N ARG A 127 1.52 -1.81 -18.25
CA ARG A 127 2.55 -2.86 -18.27
C ARG A 127 2.31 -3.85 -17.13
N ARG A 128 1.63 -4.96 -17.45
CA ARG A 128 1.45 -6.12 -16.57
C ARG A 128 2.79 -6.82 -16.47
N VAL A 129 3.51 -6.62 -15.38
CA VAL A 129 4.65 -7.49 -15.07
C VAL A 129 4.04 -8.76 -14.50
N ARG A 130 4.16 -9.86 -15.26
CA ARG A 130 3.71 -11.19 -14.83
C ARG A 130 4.27 -11.44 -13.43
N SER A 131 3.38 -11.78 -12.51
CA SER A 131 3.68 -12.17 -11.14
C SER A 131 4.89 -13.10 -11.12
N LEU A 132 5.96 -12.66 -10.46
CA LEU A 132 7.03 -13.55 -10.04
C LEU A 132 6.37 -14.57 -9.11
N GLN A 133 6.19 -15.78 -9.61
CA GLN A 133 5.81 -16.92 -8.80
C GLN A 133 6.87 -17.06 -7.71
N LEU A 134 6.55 -16.60 -6.50
CA LEU A 134 7.21 -17.05 -5.28
C LEU A 134 6.93 -18.55 -5.16
N SER A 135 7.81 -19.32 -5.80
CA SER A 135 7.87 -20.77 -5.71
C SER A 135 8.17 -21.12 -4.26
N ALA A 136 7.10 -21.45 -3.52
CA ALA A 136 7.21 -22.20 -2.28
C ALA A 136 7.79 -23.57 -2.63
N LYS A 137 9.12 -23.68 -2.62
CA LYS A 137 9.79 -24.97 -2.61
C LYS A 137 9.43 -25.65 -1.30
N SER A 138 8.49 -26.58 -1.42
CA SER A 138 8.20 -27.64 -0.46
C SER A 138 9.49 -28.41 -0.19
N CYS A 139 10.12 -28.14 0.95
CA CYS A 139 11.11 -29.05 1.52
C CYS A 139 10.36 -30.21 2.15
N ARG A 140 10.21 -31.31 1.40
CA ARG A 140 10.07 -32.66 1.95
C ARG A 140 11.29 -33.45 1.49
N ALA A 141 12.14 -33.81 2.44
CA ALA A 141 12.96 -35.01 2.44
C ALA A 141 13.05 -35.44 3.90
#